data_AF-A0AAV9Z7C2-F1
#
_entry.id   AF-A0AAV9Z7C2-F1
#
_cell.length_a   1.000
_cell.length_b   1.000
_cell.length_c   1.000
_cell.angle_alpha   90.00
_cell.angle_beta   90.00
_cell.angle_gamma   90.00
#
_symmetry.space_group_name_H-M   'P 1'
#
loop_
_entity.id
_entity.type
_entity.pdbx_description
1 polymer ?
#
loop_
_entity_poly.entity_id
_entity_poly.type
_entity_poly.pdbx_seq_one_letter_code
_entity_poly.pdbx_strand_id
1 'polypeptide(L)'
;TQFPRDLLPYLTLVAAIKSGDVEIIEALLPTFLFRVIGGGNSNYQEEALELLNGLNVDWPQSVADFVRQNCWLFDVHQLCGQFCFFDQAQEHNIKDIEVTYKPPGPRGGWDYMRILHPAIPTVRANAEFIDQEFNALTREKKHTSPSKEKDIQALLGRLEDAHKFKPGRKLDDEDKPQDYIATGGDMDLRRYS
;
A
#
# COMPACT_ATOMS: atom_id res chain seq x y z
N THR A 1 13.37 8.97 -17.62
CA THR A 1 13.03 9.98 -16.58
C THR A 1 11.65 9.77 -15.95
N GLN A 2 11.15 8.52 -15.84
CA GLN A 2 9.79 8.20 -15.33
C GLN A 2 9.64 8.29 -13.80
N PHE A 3 10.72 8.02 -13.05
CA PHE A 3 10.64 7.76 -11.61
C PHE A 3 10.01 8.87 -10.73
N PRO A 4 10.37 10.17 -10.84
CA PRO A 4 9.77 11.19 -9.97
C PRO A 4 8.34 11.59 -10.38
N ARG A 5 7.94 11.39 -11.64
CA ARG A 5 6.56 11.62 -12.10
C ARG A 5 5.61 10.56 -11.55
N ASP A 6 6.05 9.32 -11.51
CA ASP A 6 5.23 8.17 -11.09
C ASP A 6 5.11 8.00 -9.56
N LEU A 7 5.88 8.81 -8.81
CA LEU A 7 5.89 8.79 -7.34
C LEU A 7 4.92 9.81 -6.73
N LEU A 8 4.61 10.90 -7.45
CA LEU A 8 3.74 11.96 -6.94
C LEU A 8 2.33 11.46 -6.60
N PRO A 9 1.65 10.66 -7.44
CA PRO A 9 0.34 10.10 -7.08
C PRO A 9 0.37 9.25 -5.82
N TYR A 10 1.48 8.54 -5.58
CA TYR A 10 1.66 7.73 -4.38
C TYR A 10 1.85 8.59 -3.12
N LEU A 11 2.67 9.65 -3.20
CA LEU A 11 2.83 10.58 -2.09
C LEU A 11 1.53 11.32 -1.77
N THR A 12 0.78 11.73 -2.80
CA THR A 12 -0.53 12.35 -2.65
C THR A 12 -1.52 11.39 -1.99
N LEU A 13 -1.55 10.12 -2.41
CA LEU A 13 -2.38 9.11 -1.78
C LEU A 13 -2.05 8.94 -0.29
N VAL A 14 -0.77 8.82 0.06
CA VAL A 14 -0.35 8.69 1.47
C VAL A 14 -0.74 9.91 2.30
N ALA A 15 -0.62 11.12 1.75
CA ALA A 15 -1.04 12.34 2.42
C ALA A 15 -2.57 12.38 2.60
N ALA A 16 -3.32 12.04 1.56
CA ALA A 16 -4.79 12.00 1.55
C ALA A 16 -5.35 10.99 2.56
N ILE A 17 -4.76 9.79 2.62
CA ILE A 17 -5.11 8.80 3.64
C ILE A 17 -4.91 9.41 5.02
N LYS A 18 -3.72 9.96 5.32
CA LYS A 18 -3.45 10.53 6.64
C LYS A 18 -4.38 11.67 7.00
N SER A 19 -4.77 12.52 6.05
CA SER A 19 -5.69 13.63 6.28
C SER A 19 -7.16 13.23 6.32
N GLY A 20 -7.51 12.00 5.94
CA GLY A 20 -8.91 11.58 5.83
C GLY A 20 -9.60 12.05 4.55
N ASP A 21 -8.83 12.47 3.53
CA ASP A 21 -9.38 13.07 2.30
C ASP A 21 -9.79 11.99 1.29
N VAL A 22 -11.04 11.55 1.42
CA VAL A 22 -11.65 10.51 0.57
C VAL A 22 -11.78 10.96 -0.88
N GLU A 23 -12.03 12.25 -1.14
CA GLU A 23 -12.21 12.76 -2.50
C GLU A 23 -10.91 12.66 -3.31
N ILE A 24 -9.78 13.00 -2.68
CA ILE A 24 -8.47 12.83 -3.31
C ILE A 24 -8.14 11.35 -3.54
N ILE A 25 -8.49 10.47 -2.59
CA ILE A 25 -8.29 9.02 -2.75
C ILE A 25 -9.09 8.52 -3.96
N GLU A 26 -10.37 8.89 -4.07
CA GLU A 26 -11.24 8.51 -5.19
C GLU A 26 -10.73 9.05 -6.52
N ALA A 27 -10.33 10.33 -6.57
CA ALA A 27 -9.79 10.95 -7.76
C ALA A 27 -8.50 10.28 -8.27
N LEU A 28 -7.73 9.65 -7.39
CA LEU A 28 -6.52 8.92 -7.76
C LEU A 28 -6.80 7.47 -8.20
N LEU A 29 -7.96 6.88 -7.89
CA LEU A 29 -8.29 5.49 -8.26
C LEU A 29 -8.11 5.18 -9.75
N PRO A 30 -8.56 6.01 -10.71
CA PRO A 30 -8.32 5.76 -12.14
C PRO A 30 -6.83 5.72 -12.50
N THR A 31 -6.03 6.58 -11.87
CA THR A 31 -4.58 6.63 -12.08
C THR A 31 -3.92 5.33 -11.58
N PHE A 32 -4.36 4.82 -10.44
CA PHE A 32 -3.87 3.54 -9.92
C PHE A 32 -4.37 2.36 -10.75
N LEU A 33 -5.61 2.37 -11.25
CA LEU A 33 -6.14 1.35 -12.13
C LEU A 33 -5.25 1.17 -13.37
N PHE A 34 -4.85 2.25 -14.05
CA PHE A 34 -3.93 2.15 -15.19
C PHE A 34 -2.58 1.51 -14.82
N ARG A 35 -2.12 1.73 -13.59
CA ARG A 35 -0.91 1.10 -13.07
C ARG A 35 -1.10 -0.40 -12.82
N VAL A 36 -2.23 -0.79 -12.26
CA VAL A 36 -2.57 -2.22 -12.04
C VAL A 36 -2.74 -2.94 -13.39
N ILE A 37 -3.32 -2.26 -14.39
CA ILE A 37 -3.39 -2.72 -15.80
C ILE A 37 -1.98 -2.96 -16.35
N GLY A 38 -1.11 -1.95 -16.27
CA GLY A 38 0.28 -2.07 -16.73
C GLY A 38 1.11 -3.10 -15.95
N GLY A 39 0.72 -3.43 -14.72
CA GLY A 39 1.38 -4.42 -13.88
C GLY A 39 0.90 -5.87 -14.08
N GLY A 40 -0.11 -6.11 -14.93
CA GLY A 40 -0.61 -7.47 -15.22
C GLY A 40 -1.42 -8.11 -14.08
N ASN A 41 -1.90 -7.33 -13.13
CA ASN A 41 -2.63 -7.81 -11.96
C ASN A 41 -4.16 -7.85 -12.21
N SER A 42 -4.65 -8.83 -12.97
CA SER A 42 -6.05 -8.88 -13.46
C SER A 42 -7.12 -8.82 -12.37
N ASN A 43 -6.92 -9.49 -11.24
CA ASN A 43 -7.92 -9.52 -10.16
C ASN A 43 -8.14 -8.12 -9.57
N TYR A 44 -7.04 -7.41 -9.28
CA TYR A 44 -7.10 -6.04 -8.77
C TYR A 44 -7.62 -5.04 -9.81
N GLN A 45 -7.51 -5.35 -11.12
CA GLN A 45 -8.12 -4.53 -12.17
C GLN A 45 -9.63 -4.67 -12.15
N GLU A 46 -10.13 -5.91 -12.06
CA GLU A 46 -11.55 -6.23 -12.00
C GLU A 46 -12.19 -5.59 -10.77
N GLU A 47 -11.61 -5.80 -9.58
CA GLU A 47 -12.08 -5.19 -8.33
C GLU A 47 -12.13 -3.65 -8.40
N ALA A 48 -11.08 -3.02 -8.94
CA ALA A 48 -11.03 -1.57 -9.07
C ALA A 48 -12.06 -1.03 -10.09
N LEU A 49 -12.31 -1.77 -11.17
CA LEU A 49 -13.34 -1.43 -12.16
C LEU A 49 -14.75 -1.59 -11.58
N GLU A 50 -15.02 -2.66 -10.85
CA GLU A 50 -16.29 -2.88 -10.16
C GLU A 50 -16.57 -1.78 -9.15
N LEU A 51 -15.57 -1.37 -8.37
CA LEU A 51 -15.69 -0.27 -7.43
C LEU A 51 -16.00 1.05 -8.14
N LEU A 52 -15.26 1.39 -9.22
CA LEU A 52 -15.51 2.60 -10.00
C LEU A 52 -16.89 2.58 -10.67
N ASN A 53 -17.33 1.42 -11.19
CA ASN A 53 -18.64 1.27 -11.80
C ASN A 53 -19.76 1.39 -10.75
N GLY A 54 -19.57 0.78 -9.59
CA GLY A 54 -20.45 0.90 -8.43
C GLY A 54 -20.65 2.36 -8.02
N LEU A 55 -19.56 3.09 -7.80
CA LEU A 55 -19.58 4.47 -7.29
C LEU A 55 -20.18 5.49 -8.27
N ASN A 56 -20.05 5.26 -9.59
CA ASN A 56 -20.39 6.24 -10.61
C ASN A 56 -21.65 5.91 -11.41
N VAL A 57 -22.05 4.63 -11.48
CA VAL A 57 -23.11 4.16 -12.40
C VAL A 57 -24.15 3.31 -11.68
N ASP A 58 -23.72 2.23 -11.02
CA ASP A 58 -24.65 1.18 -10.57
C ASP A 58 -25.31 1.48 -9.24
N TRP A 59 -24.58 2.05 -8.28
CA TRP A 59 -25.09 2.20 -6.93
C TRP A 59 -25.97 3.44 -6.79
N PRO A 60 -27.08 3.35 -6.03
CA PRO A 60 -27.81 4.54 -5.60
C PRO A 60 -26.86 5.51 -4.89
N GLN A 61 -27.05 6.82 -5.09
CA GLN A 61 -26.16 7.83 -4.53
C GLN A 61 -25.98 7.69 -3.01
N SER A 62 -27.04 7.34 -2.28
CA SER A 62 -26.98 7.10 -0.84
C SER A 62 -26.03 5.98 -0.45
N VAL A 63 -25.90 4.94 -1.27
CA VAL A 63 -24.98 3.81 -1.06
C VAL A 63 -23.56 4.23 -1.38
N ALA A 64 -23.35 4.92 -2.51
CA ALA A 64 -22.03 5.43 -2.88
C ALA A 64 -21.48 6.41 -1.82
N ASP A 65 -22.32 7.31 -1.32
CA ASP A 65 -21.97 8.24 -0.25
C ASP A 65 -21.66 7.52 1.07
N PHE A 66 -22.45 6.50 1.41
CA PHE A 66 -22.19 5.68 2.59
C PHE A 66 -20.82 4.99 2.50
N VAL A 67 -20.51 4.38 1.35
CA VAL A 67 -19.23 3.70 1.11
C VAL A 67 -18.06 4.67 1.22
N ARG A 68 -18.14 5.84 0.56
CA ARG A 68 -17.11 6.90 0.63
C ARG A 68 -16.86 7.35 2.07
N GLN A 69 -17.92 7.59 2.83
CA GLN A 69 -17.82 8.18 4.16
C GLN A 69 -17.43 7.19 5.25
N ASN A 70 -17.73 5.89 5.09
CA ASN A 70 -17.66 4.94 6.21
C ASN A 70 -16.80 3.70 5.94
N CYS A 71 -16.57 3.31 4.67
CA CYS A 71 -15.96 2.01 4.38
C CYS A 71 -14.48 2.10 3.99
N TRP A 72 -13.97 3.29 3.65
CA TRP A 72 -12.61 3.41 3.11
C TRP A 72 -11.59 3.65 4.21
N LEU A 73 -11.89 4.57 5.12
CA LEU A 73 -10.95 5.02 6.14
C LEU A 73 -11.47 4.71 7.53
N PHE A 74 -10.56 4.26 8.38
CA PHE A 74 -10.81 3.99 9.78
C PHE A 74 -9.88 4.84 10.63
N ASP A 75 -10.42 5.50 11.66
CA ASP A 75 -9.62 6.21 12.65
C ASP A 75 -9.15 5.21 13.72
N VAL A 76 -7.87 4.84 13.65
CA VAL A 76 -7.28 3.81 14.52
C VAL A 76 -7.22 4.25 15.99
N HIS A 77 -7.13 5.55 16.25
CA HIS A 77 -6.75 6.05 17.56
C HIS A 77 -7.58 7.24 18.06
N GLN A 78 -8.64 7.64 17.34
CA GLN A 78 -9.39 8.88 17.60
C GLN A 78 -8.47 10.10 17.64
N LEU A 79 -7.35 10.03 16.93
CA LEU A 79 -6.26 10.99 16.96
C LEU A 79 -6.16 11.61 15.57
N CYS A 80 -6.30 12.93 15.52
CA CYS A 80 -6.28 13.70 14.29
C CYS A 80 -5.06 13.35 13.42
N GLY A 81 -5.31 12.90 12.19
CA GLY A 81 -4.27 12.63 11.19
C GLY A 81 -3.69 11.20 11.16
N GLN A 82 -4.37 10.22 11.78
CA GLN A 82 -3.96 8.81 11.84
C GLN A 82 -5.01 7.87 11.24
N PHE A 83 -5.65 8.28 10.15
CA PHE A 83 -6.51 7.38 9.40
C PHE A 83 -5.68 6.30 8.70
N CYS A 84 -6.22 5.09 8.63
CA CYS A 84 -5.72 4.02 7.76
C CYS A 84 -6.86 3.43 6.95
N PHE A 85 -6.54 2.66 5.91
CA PHE A 85 -7.57 1.92 5.18
C PHE A 85 -8.25 0.91 6.10
N PHE A 86 -9.55 0.70 5.90
CA PHE A 86 -10.33 -0.26 6.68
C PHE A 86 -9.77 -1.68 6.57
N ASP A 87 -9.37 -2.08 5.35
CA ASP A 87 -8.74 -3.38 5.09
C ASP A 87 -7.44 -3.55 5.89
N GLN A 88 -6.61 -2.51 5.94
CA GLN A 88 -5.38 -2.52 6.73
C GLN A 88 -5.64 -2.63 8.24
N ALA A 89 -6.70 -1.99 8.74
CA ALA A 89 -7.11 -2.15 10.14
C ALA A 89 -7.58 -3.58 10.44
N GLN A 90 -8.31 -4.18 9.50
CA GLN A 90 -8.72 -5.58 9.57
C GLN A 90 -7.51 -6.53 9.52
N GLU A 91 -6.52 -6.26 8.66
CA GLU A 91 -5.28 -7.03 8.59
C GLU A 91 -4.51 -7.00 9.92
N HIS A 92 -4.43 -5.84 10.57
CA HIS A 92 -3.82 -5.74 11.90
C HIS A 92 -4.54 -6.61 12.94
N ASN A 93 -5.89 -6.62 12.92
CA ASN A 93 -6.68 -7.46 13.81
C ASN A 93 -6.46 -8.95 13.53
N ILE A 94 -6.44 -9.36 12.25
CA ILE A 94 -6.18 -10.75 11.83
C ILE A 94 -4.79 -11.19 12.27
N LYS A 95 -3.77 -10.36 12.04
CA LYS A 95 -2.39 -10.65 12.44
C LYS A 95 -2.25 -10.92 13.93
N ASP A 96 -2.95 -10.14 14.76
CA ASP A 96 -2.93 -10.37 16.21
C ASP A 96 -3.50 -11.73 16.61
N ILE A 97 -4.54 -12.20 15.91
CA ILE A 97 -5.18 -13.49 16.17
C ILE A 97 -4.30 -14.64 15.69
N GLU A 98 -3.76 -14.52 14.48
CA GLU A 98 -3.08 -15.63 13.81
C GLU A 98 -1.60 -15.77 14.19
N VAL A 99 -0.94 -14.64 14.49
CA VAL A 99 0.51 -14.59 14.71
C VAL A 99 0.82 -14.31 16.18
N THR A 100 0.23 -13.27 16.77
CA THR A 100 0.62 -12.80 18.11
C THR A 100 0.03 -13.67 19.22
N TYR A 101 -1.26 -13.96 19.15
CA TYR A 101 -2.00 -14.75 20.16
C TYR A 101 -2.39 -16.12 19.64
N LYS A 102 -1.59 -16.67 18.72
CA LYS A 102 -1.86 -17.98 18.13
C LYS A 102 -2.05 -19.05 19.22
N PRO A 103 -3.14 -19.84 19.16
CA PRO A 103 -3.31 -20.98 20.04
C PRO A 103 -2.10 -21.93 19.98
N PRO A 104 -1.50 -22.30 21.12
CA PRO A 104 -0.36 -23.21 21.11
C PRO A 104 -0.80 -24.64 20.80
N GLY A 105 -0.27 -25.20 19.72
CA GLY A 105 -0.28 -26.63 19.44
C GLY A 105 -1.61 -27.24 18.97
N PRO A 106 -1.66 -28.57 18.81
CA PRO A 106 -2.76 -29.28 18.14
C PRO A 106 -4.11 -29.29 18.88
N ARG A 107 -4.19 -28.71 20.09
CA ARG A 107 -5.46 -28.48 20.82
C ARG A 107 -6.02 -27.07 20.65
N GLY A 108 -5.33 -26.22 19.88
CA GLY A 108 -5.77 -24.88 19.50
C GLY A 108 -6.86 -24.87 18.42
N GLY A 109 -7.91 -25.66 18.61
CA GLY A 109 -9.06 -25.70 17.70
C GLY A 109 -9.97 -24.47 17.85
N TRP A 110 -11.01 -24.40 17.01
CA TRP A 110 -11.99 -23.33 16.97
C TRP A 110 -12.60 -22.99 18.34
N ASP A 111 -12.84 -23.98 19.20
CA ASP A 111 -13.39 -23.78 20.54
C ASP A 111 -12.45 -22.97 21.45
N TYR A 112 -11.15 -23.19 21.32
CA TYR A 112 -10.16 -22.44 22.08
C TYR A 112 -10.03 -21.00 21.56
N MET A 113 -10.05 -20.82 20.24
CA MET A 113 -10.08 -19.48 19.62
C MET A 113 -11.33 -18.69 20.05
N ARG A 114 -12.49 -19.35 20.17
CA ARG A 114 -13.74 -18.71 20.62
C ARG A 114 -13.63 -18.12 22.01
N ILE A 115 -12.86 -18.75 22.90
CA ILE A 115 -12.64 -18.27 24.27
C ILE A 115 -11.53 -17.23 24.31
N LEU A 116 -10.46 -17.42 23.52
CA LEU A 116 -9.29 -16.56 23.53
C LEU A 116 -9.56 -15.20 22.86
N HIS A 117 -10.24 -15.18 21.71
CA HIS A 117 -10.39 -13.98 20.88
C HIS A 117 -11.06 -12.81 21.62
N PRO A 118 -12.16 -13.01 22.37
CA PRO A 118 -12.75 -11.92 23.18
C PRO A 118 -11.83 -11.44 24.31
N ALA A 119 -10.88 -12.26 24.75
CA ALA A 119 -9.95 -11.92 25.84
C ALA A 119 -8.67 -11.22 25.35
N ILE A 120 -8.36 -11.23 24.05
CA ILE A 120 -7.16 -10.58 23.46
C ILE A 120 -7.00 -9.12 23.89
N PRO A 121 -8.05 -8.25 23.88
CA PRO A 121 -7.89 -6.87 24.29
C PRO A 121 -7.42 -6.73 25.75
N THR A 122 -7.94 -7.55 26.65
CA THR A 122 -7.57 -7.54 28.07
C THR A 122 -6.14 -8.05 28.27
N VAL A 123 -5.75 -9.12 27.56
CA VAL A 123 -4.38 -9.65 27.63
C VAL A 123 -3.38 -8.61 27.11
N ARG A 124 -3.72 -7.88 26.05
CA ARG A 124 -2.91 -6.79 25.52
C ARG A 124 -2.74 -5.65 26.52
N ALA A 125 -3.83 -5.18 27.12
CA ALA A 125 -3.79 -4.11 28.12
C ALA A 125 -2.91 -4.49 29.32
N ASN A 126 -3.00 -5.75 29.77
CA ASN A 126 -2.16 -6.26 30.86
C ASN A 126 -0.68 -6.35 30.46
N ALA A 127 -0.37 -6.79 29.24
CA ALA A 127 1.01 -6.83 28.74
C ALA A 127 1.59 -5.41 28.63
N GLU A 128 0.81 -4.45 28.13
CA GLU A 128 1.22 -3.05 28.05
C GLU A 128 1.45 -2.42 29.44
N PHE A 129 0.59 -2.74 30.41
CA PHE A 129 0.75 -2.30 31.79
C PHE A 129 2.03 -2.85 32.43
N ILE A 130 2.29 -4.15 32.28
CA ILE A 130 3.51 -4.79 32.78
C ILE A 130 4.74 -4.19 32.09
N ASP A 131 4.69 -3.97 30.79
CA ASP A 131 5.79 -3.33 30.04
C ASP A 131 6.08 -1.90 30.55
N GLN A 132 5.04 -1.13 30.90
CA GLN A 132 5.18 0.22 31.46
C GLN A 132 5.81 0.19 32.87
N GLU A 133 5.33 -0.69 33.74
CA GLU A 133 5.77 -0.77 35.14
C GLU A 133 7.20 -1.31 35.27
N PHE A 134 7.54 -2.34 34.51
CA PHE A 134 8.84 -3.01 34.64
C PHE A 134 9.90 -2.48 33.67
N ASN A 135 9.53 -1.53 32.79
CA ASN A 135 10.39 -0.98 31.74
C ASN A 135 11.16 -2.08 30.97
N ALA A 136 10.54 -3.25 30.83
CA ALA A 136 11.22 -4.52 30.64
C ALA A 136 11.59 -4.80 29.18
N LEU A 137 11.16 -3.97 28.23
CA LEU A 137 11.46 -4.16 26.82
C LEU A 137 11.93 -2.85 26.17
N THR A 138 13.23 -2.87 25.85
CA THR A 138 13.91 -2.33 24.66
C THR A 138 13.23 -2.71 23.33
N ARG A 139 11.90 -2.81 23.27
CA ARG A 139 11.18 -2.72 22.01
C ARG A 139 11.25 -1.25 21.62
N GLU A 140 12.07 -0.94 20.63
CA GLU A 140 12.08 0.34 19.94
C GLU A 140 10.68 0.58 19.34
N LYS A 141 9.70 1.00 20.15
CA LYS A 141 8.37 1.47 19.70
C LYS A 141 8.50 2.74 18.86
N LYS A 142 9.71 3.31 18.78
CA LYS A 142 10.08 4.40 17.89
C LYS A 142 10.91 3.83 16.76
N HIS A 143 10.28 3.58 15.61
CA HIS A 143 11.03 3.73 14.37
C HIS A 143 11.53 5.17 14.35
N THR A 144 12.81 5.36 14.61
CA THR A 144 13.45 6.66 14.39
C THR A 144 13.16 7.04 12.95
N SER A 145 12.42 8.12 12.73
CA SER A 145 12.01 8.52 11.39
C SER A 145 13.28 8.67 10.55
N PRO A 146 13.44 7.93 9.44
CA PRO A 146 14.60 8.10 8.59
C PRO A 146 14.65 9.56 8.15
N SER A 147 15.82 10.18 8.29
CA SER A 147 15.99 11.60 7.95
C SER A 147 15.75 11.76 6.46
N LYS A 148 14.62 12.37 6.11
CA LYS A 148 14.20 12.61 4.73
C LYS A 148 15.27 13.36 3.95
N GLU A 149 15.99 14.26 4.62
CA GLU A 149 17.09 15.03 4.04
C GLU A 149 18.26 14.13 3.62
N LYS A 150 18.59 13.09 4.40
CA LYS A 150 19.64 12.13 4.03
C LYS A 150 19.24 11.29 2.81
N ASP A 151 17.97 10.88 2.74
CA ASP A 151 17.45 10.13 1.60
C ASP A 151 17.38 11.00 0.34
N ILE A 152 16.96 12.26 0.47
CA ILE A 152 16.98 13.24 -0.64
C ILE A 152 18.41 13.46 -1.13
N GLN A 153 19.39 13.61 -0.23
CA GLN A 153 20.79 13.76 -0.63
C GLN A 153 21.34 12.50 -1.31
N ALA A 154 20.99 11.31 -0.84
CA ALA A 154 21.38 10.06 -1.47
C ALA A 154 20.76 9.90 -2.88
N LEU A 155 19.50 10.32 -3.05
CA LEU A 155 18.82 10.32 -4.34
C LEU A 155 19.42 11.34 -5.31
N LEU A 156 19.73 12.55 -4.85
CA LEU A 156 20.39 13.58 -5.65
C LEU A 156 21.78 13.12 -6.11
N GLY A 157 22.57 12.53 -5.21
CA GLY A 157 23.88 11.98 -5.57
C GLY A 157 23.82 10.89 -6.63
N ARG A 158 22.80 10.01 -6.58
CA ARG A 158 22.58 8.99 -7.63
C ARG A 158 22.10 9.60 -8.95
N LEU A 159 21.29 10.66 -8.91
CA LEU A 159 20.77 11.33 -10.09
C LEU A 159 21.86 12.11 -10.85
N GLU A 160 22.79 12.74 -10.11
CA GLU A 160 23.92 13.47 -10.69
C GLU A 160 24.81 12.60 -11.57
N ASP A 161 24.99 11.33 -11.22
CA ASP A 161 25.80 10.39 -12.00
C ASP A 161 25.03 9.76 -13.17
N ALA A 162 23.72 9.65 -13.07
CA ALA A 162 22.86 9.12 -14.13
C ALA A 162 22.67 10.11 -15.30
N HIS A 163 22.70 11.42 -15.04
CA HIS A 163 22.36 12.46 -16.02
C HIS A 163 23.58 13.10 -16.73
N LYS A 164 24.81 12.74 -16.34
CA LYS A 164 26.02 13.22 -17.03
C LYS A 164 26.20 12.48 -18.36
N PHE A 165 26.02 13.18 -19.47
CA PHE A 165 26.39 12.68 -20.80
C PHE A 165 27.90 12.42 -20.83
N LYS A 166 28.29 11.14 -20.94
CA LYS A 166 29.69 10.73 -21.11
C LYS A 166 29.91 10.39 -22.59
N PRO A 167 30.60 11.24 -23.37
CA PRO A 167 30.90 10.93 -24.76
C PRO A 167 31.78 9.68 -24.85
N GLY A 168 31.42 8.74 -25.73
CA GLY A 168 32.17 7.49 -25.95
C GLY A 168 31.71 6.28 -25.13
N ARG A 169 30.58 6.34 -24.44
CA ARG A 169 29.96 5.17 -23.79
C ARG A 169 29.56 4.16 -24.87
N LYS A 170 30.26 3.02 -24.95
CA LYS A 170 29.80 1.87 -25.75
C LYS A 170 28.71 1.16 -24.94
N LEU A 171 27.50 1.09 -25.49
CA LEU A 171 26.43 0.27 -24.95
C LEU A 171 26.76 -1.20 -25.28
N ASP A 172 26.61 -2.10 -24.32
CA ASP A 172 26.61 -3.53 -24.61
C ASP A 172 25.41 -3.87 -25.48
N ASP A 173 25.51 -4.95 -26.27
CA ASP A 173 24.47 -5.30 -27.26
C ASP A 173 23.11 -5.59 -26.60
N GLU A 174 23.06 -5.92 -25.31
CA GLU A 174 21.84 -6.11 -24.51
C GLU A 174 21.17 -4.79 -24.09
N ASP A 175 21.93 -3.68 -24.02
CA ASP A 175 21.45 -2.35 -23.60
C ASP A 175 21.07 -1.45 -24.79
N LYS A 176 21.11 -1.99 -26.02
CA LYS A 176 20.65 -1.28 -27.21
C LYS A 176 19.12 -1.34 -27.27
N PRO A 177 18.40 -0.21 -27.11
CA PRO A 177 16.96 -0.21 -27.30
C PRO A 177 16.65 -0.58 -28.76
N GLN A 178 15.69 -1.49 -28.96
CA GLN A 178 15.20 -1.83 -30.29
C GLN A 178 14.59 -0.59 -30.94
N ASP A 179 15.03 -0.27 -32.15
CA ASP A 179 14.51 0.87 -32.91
C ASP A 179 13.20 0.47 -33.59
N TYR A 180 12.09 0.64 -32.87
CA TYR A 180 10.75 0.36 -33.37
C TYR A 180 10.29 1.30 -34.49
N ILE A 181 10.99 2.41 -34.76
CA ILE A 181 10.66 3.35 -35.84
C ILE A 181 11.27 2.87 -37.16
N ALA A 182 12.50 2.36 -37.12
CA ALA A 182 13.17 1.79 -38.30
C ALA A 182 12.59 0.41 -38.70
N THR A 183 12.04 -0.33 -37.74
CA THR A 183 11.57 -1.72 -37.99
C THR A 183 10.18 -1.78 -38.63
N GLY A 184 9.39 -0.71 -38.61
CA GLY A 184 8.00 -0.72 -39.08
C GLY A 184 7.13 -1.60 -38.17
N GLY A 185 5.92 -1.16 -37.85
CA GLY A 185 5.02 -1.85 -36.92
C GLY A 185 4.42 -3.14 -37.48
N ASP A 186 5.23 -4.15 -37.78
CA ASP A 186 4.77 -5.50 -38.07
C ASP A 186 4.97 -6.37 -36.82
N MET A 187 4.04 -6.23 -35.87
CA MET A 187 3.87 -7.21 -34.80
C MET A 187 3.22 -8.45 -35.41
N ASP A 188 4.02 -9.48 -35.68
CA ASP A 188 3.53 -10.80 -36.03
C ASP A 188 2.72 -11.39 -34.85
N LEU A 189 1.40 -11.28 -34.92
CA LEU A 189 0.41 -11.73 -33.93
C LEU A 189 0.31 -13.27 -33.82
N ARG A 190 1.40 -14.02 -34.05
CA ARG A 190 1.38 -15.50 -34.09
C ARG A 190 2.18 -16.18 -32.98
N ARG A 191 2.27 -15.56 -31.81
CA ARG A 191 2.79 -16.23 -30.60
C ARG A 191 1.83 -16.15 -29.41
N TYR A 192 0.60 -16.58 -29.65
CA TYR A 192 -0.26 -17.17 -28.62
C TYR A 192 -1.11 -18.27 -29.28
N SER A 193 -0.60 -19.50 -29.22
CA SER A 193 -1.37 -20.75 -29.35
C SER A 193 -0.77 -21.78 -28.41
#